data_AF-A0A9D6FXW2-F1
#
_entry.id   AF-A0A9D6FXW2-F1
#
_cell.length_a   1.000
_cell.length_b   1.000
_cell.length_c   1.000
_cell.angle_alpha   90.00
_cell.angle_beta   90.00
_cell.angle_gamma   90.00
#
_symmetry.space_group_name_H-M   'P 1'
#
loop_
_entity.id
_entity.type
_entity.pdbx_description
1 polymer ?
#
loop_
_entity_poly.entity_id
_entity_poly.type
_entity_poly.pdbx_seq_one_letter_code
_entity_poly.pdbx_strand_id
1 'polypeptide(L)'
;MSYVRALENKDNRARGAAVIAALASLGISPLLQRRRWPRLTNIIAEFGKEPGPHPIFSAHYDSVNRSPGANDNASGVAALLGLCRELRDRQAPARVVFFDREEAWLRTPWLRLGLLGSLHYVWRSELKDVTAVYNVDMCGLGDFLGIWPVKRGEEALMPAAAAARRAADRVGLVSGLAHVPWYVLSSDHLPFRLRGMTNAVSLSLLPRESVPRMQALIARPGVRLMLSGSHRSLPEPFSLAHGTQDISSKMSEESLRSMVALLLELAR
;
A
#
# COMPACT_ATOMS: atom_id res chain seq x y z
N MET A 1 -15.04 -2.00 7.42
CA MET A 1 -15.02 -3.45 7.12
C MET A 1 -15.76 -3.86 5.84
N SER A 2 -16.86 -3.20 5.43
CA SER A 2 -17.64 -3.58 4.23
C SER A 2 -16.81 -3.69 2.95
N TYR A 3 -15.92 -2.73 2.68
CA TYR A 3 -15.05 -2.77 1.50
C TYR A 3 -14.10 -3.98 1.50
N VAL A 4 -13.54 -4.35 2.64
CA VAL A 4 -12.68 -5.54 2.76
C VAL A 4 -13.46 -6.80 2.36
N ARG A 5 -14.65 -7.01 2.96
CA ARG A 5 -15.52 -8.15 2.66
C ARG A 5 -15.99 -8.18 1.21
N ALA A 6 -16.08 -7.01 0.57
CA ALA A 6 -16.42 -6.91 -0.84
C ALA A 6 -15.28 -7.35 -1.77
N LEU A 7 -14.04 -7.48 -1.30
CA LEU A 7 -12.88 -7.96 -2.07
C LEU A 7 -12.40 -9.35 -1.63
N GLU A 8 -12.69 -9.75 -0.39
CA GLU A 8 -12.29 -11.04 0.15
C GLU A 8 -12.82 -12.22 -0.68
N ASN A 9 -11.98 -13.24 -0.90
CA ASN A 9 -12.31 -14.46 -1.66
C ASN A 9 -12.73 -14.22 -3.12
N LYS A 10 -12.35 -13.08 -3.71
CA LYS A 10 -12.62 -12.76 -5.12
C LYS A 10 -11.36 -12.84 -5.96
N ASP A 11 -11.51 -13.19 -7.23
CA ASP A 11 -10.42 -13.06 -8.19
C ASP A 11 -10.07 -11.59 -8.48
N ASN A 12 -8.90 -11.35 -9.07
CA ASN A 12 -8.41 -9.99 -9.32
C ASN A 12 -9.36 -9.15 -10.18
N ARG A 13 -10.09 -9.75 -11.14
CA ARG A 13 -11.05 -9.01 -11.96
C ARG A 13 -12.24 -8.56 -11.13
N ALA A 14 -12.79 -9.45 -10.31
CA ALA A 14 -13.91 -9.16 -9.44
C ALA A 14 -13.53 -8.18 -8.32
N ARG A 15 -12.28 -8.23 -7.82
CA ARG A 15 -11.73 -7.22 -6.90
C ARG A 15 -11.65 -5.85 -7.55
N GLY A 16 -11.08 -5.73 -8.75
CA GLY A 16 -11.05 -4.48 -9.50
C GLY A 16 -12.45 -3.92 -9.80
N ALA A 17 -13.41 -4.78 -10.18
CA ALA A 17 -14.80 -4.38 -10.36
C ALA A 17 -15.45 -3.87 -9.06
N ALA A 18 -15.14 -4.48 -7.91
CA ALA A 18 -15.62 -4.02 -6.60
C ALA A 18 -15.05 -2.64 -6.24
N VAL A 19 -13.78 -2.36 -6.54
CA VAL A 19 -13.18 -1.02 -6.34
C VAL A 19 -13.89 0.03 -7.21
N ILE A 20 -14.11 -0.26 -8.49
CA ILE A 20 -14.81 0.65 -9.41
C ILE A 20 -16.24 0.91 -8.92
N ALA A 21 -16.97 -0.13 -8.51
CA ALA A 21 -18.32 0.00 -7.98
C ALA A 21 -18.35 0.81 -6.67
N ALA A 22 -17.38 0.62 -5.78
CA ALA A 22 -17.27 1.40 -4.56
C ALA A 22 -17.02 2.89 -4.85
N LEU A 23 -16.09 3.22 -5.75
CA LEU A 23 -15.86 4.61 -6.18
C LEU A 23 -17.11 5.23 -6.81
N ALA A 24 -17.81 4.49 -7.69
CA ALA A 24 -19.05 4.94 -8.29
C ALA A 24 -20.13 5.24 -7.24
N SER A 25 -20.25 4.41 -6.19
CA SER A 25 -21.18 4.65 -5.08
C SER A 25 -20.87 5.91 -4.26
N LEU A 26 -19.62 6.38 -4.31
CA LEU A 26 -19.18 7.62 -3.70
C LEU A 26 -19.36 8.84 -4.63
N GLY A 27 -19.83 8.63 -5.87
CA GLY A 27 -19.93 9.66 -6.90
C GLY A 27 -18.60 9.97 -7.58
N ILE A 28 -17.59 9.09 -7.46
CA ILE A 28 -16.25 9.29 -8.00
C ILE A 28 -16.12 8.49 -9.29
N SER A 29 -15.74 9.18 -10.38
CA SER A 29 -15.48 8.55 -11.68
C SER A 29 -13.98 8.35 -11.88
N PRO A 30 -13.44 7.12 -11.70
CA PRO A 30 -12.00 6.90 -11.85
C PRO A 30 -11.56 6.85 -13.31
N LEU A 31 -10.31 7.24 -13.55
CA LEU A 31 -9.57 6.96 -14.77
C LEU A 31 -9.06 5.51 -14.73
N LEU A 32 -9.21 4.78 -15.83
CA LEU A 32 -8.78 3.38 -15.94
C LEU A 32 -7.56 3.28 -16.87
N GLN A 33 -6.38 3.05 -16.30
CA GLN A 33 -5.15 2.83 -17.07
C GLN A 33 -5.03 1.35 -17.42
N ARG A 34 -5.41 1.02 -18.66
CA ARG A 34 -5.48 -0.36 -19.16
C ARG A 34 -4.27 -0.71 -20.02
N ARG A 35 -3.77 -1.94 -19.85
CA ARG A 35 -2.77 -2.54 -20.73
C ARG A 35 -3.25 -3.91 -21.21
N ARG A 36 -3.07 -4.19 -22.51
CA ARG A 36 -3.52 -5.46 -23.12
C ARG A 36 -2.59 -6.64 -22.80
N TRP A 37 -1.28 -6.42 -22.79
CA TRP A 37 -0.28 -7.48 -22.59
C TRP A 37 0.92 -7.02 -21.74
N PRO A 38 1.17 -7.66 -20.56
CA PRO A 38 0.21 -8.50 -19.85
C PRO A 38 -1.08 -7.71 -19.52
N ARG A 39 -2.19 -8.42 -19.40
CA ARG A 39 -3.49 -7.80 -19.10
C ARG A 39 -3.50 -7.29 -17.66
N LEU A 40 -3.59 -5.97 -17.51
CA LEU A 40 -3.75 -5.29 -16.23
C LEU A 40 -4.62 -4.03 -16.34
N THR A 41 -5.18 -3.57 -15.23
CA THR A 41 -5.94 -2.31 -15.15
C THR A 41 -5.70 -1.61 -13.83
N ASN A 42 -4.92 -0.53 -13.84
CA ASN A 42 -4.85 0.37 -12.68
C ASN A 42 -6.08 1.28 -12.64
N ILE A 43 -6.56 1.60 -11.45
CA ILE A 43 -7.72 2.46 -11.21
C ILE A 43 -7.23 3.72 -10.51
N ILE A 44 -7.48 4.89 -11.08
CA ILE A 44 -6.93 6.17 -10.62
C ILE A 44 -8.09 7.11 -10.29
N ALA A 45 -8.13 7.62 -9.06
CA ALA A 45 -9.04 8.68 -8.65
C ALA A 45 -8.23 9.96 -8.38
N GLU A 46 -8.65 11.07 -8.98
CA GLU A 46 -8.00 12.38 -8.84
C GLU A 46 -8.93 13.31 -8.07
N PHE A 47 -8.35 14.09 -7.17
CA PHE A 47 -9.04 15.04 -6.29
C PHE A 47 -8.37 16.41 -6.37
N GLY A 48 -9.12 17.45 -5.99
CA GLY A 48 -8.72 18.84 -6.10
C GLY A 48 -9.27 19.53 -7.35
N LYS A 49 -9.45 20.85 -7.27
CA LYS A 49 -10.02 21.65 -8.38
C LYS A 49 -8.99 22.13 -9.38
N GLU A 50 -7.74 22.28 -8.94
CA GLU A 50 -6.64 22.81 -9.75
C GLU A 50 -5.46 21.83 -9.78
N PRO A 51 -4.79 21.70 -10.93
CA PRO A 51 -3.55 20.95 -11.00
C PRO A 51 -2.47 21.64 -10.16
N GLY A 52 -1.64 20.84 -9.49
CA GLY A 52 -0.55 21.35 -8.68
C GLY A 52 0.19 20.23 -7.97
N PRO A 53 1.22 20.57 -7.17
CA PRO A 53 1.97 19.60 -6.39
C PRO A 53 1.06 18.79 -5.46
N HIS A 54 1.11 17.46 -5.56
CA HIS A 54 0.19 16.58 -4.84
C HIS A 54 0.85 15.27 -4.38
N PRO A 55 0.37 14.68 -3.26
CA PRO A 55 0.75 13.32 -2.89
C PRO A 55 -0.01 12.28 -3.72
N ILE A 56 0.62 11.12 -3.91
CA ILE A 56 -0.03 9.89 -4.35
C ILE A 56 -0.25 9.00 -3.13
N PHE A 57 -1.47 8.48 -2.98
CA PHE A 57 -1.80 7.38 -2.09
C PHE A 57 -2.08 6.14 -2.91
N SER A 58 -1.48 4.99 -2.58
CA SER A 58 -1.66 3.78 -3.38
C SER A 58 -1.85 2.52 -2.57
N ALA A 59 -2.50 1.52 -3.16
CA ALA A 59 -2.60 0.17 -2.64
C ALA A 59 -2.87 -0.77 -3.81
N HIS A 60 -2.38 -2.00 -3.78
CA HIS A 60 -2.79 -2.98 -4.77
C HIS A 60 -4.12 -3.62 -4.40
N TYR A 61 -4.93 -3.90 -5.41
CA TYR A 61 -6.21 -4.55 -5.22
C TYR A 61 -6.18 -6.02 -5.60
N ASP A 62 -5.13 -6.55 -6.22
CA ASP A 62 -5.04 -7.97 -6.51
C ASP A 62 -4.70 -8.80 -5.26
N SER A 63 -4.80 -10.12 -5.40
CA SER A 63 -4.42 -11.07 -4.35
C SER A 63 -3.81 -12.32 -4.98
N VAL A 64 -2.96 -13.02 -4.22
CA VAL A 64 -2.45 -14.33 -4.63
C VAL A 64 -3.58 -15.35 -4.75
N ASN A 65 -3.50 -16.23 -5.75
CA ASN A 65 -4.44 -17.33 -5.92
C ASN A 65 -4.55 -18.17 -4.63
N ARG A 66 -5.80 -18.46 -4.21
CA ARG A 66 -6.15 -19.24 -3.00
C ARG A 66 -5.92 -18.52 -1.66
N SER A 67 -5.50 -17.25 -1.67
CA SER A 67 -5.63 -16.37 -0.51
C SER A 67 -6.98 -15.63 -0.56
N PRO A 68 -7.71 -15.49 0.55
CA PRO A 68 -8.86 -14.59 0.62
C PRO A 68 -8.46 -13.13 0.39
N GLY A 69 -7.23 -12.74 0.75
CA GLY A 69 -6.64 -11.45 0.45
C GLY A 69 -7.29 -10.28 1.21
N ALA A 70 -7.67 -10.50 2.47
CA ALA A 70 -8.39 -9.53 3.29
C ALA A 70 -7.46 -8.43 3.82
N ASN A 71 -6.41 -8.80 4.55
CA ASN A 71 -5.41 -7.86 5.00
C ASN A 71 -4.40 -7.54 3.89
N ASP A 72 -4.07 -8.51 3.05
CA ASP A 72 -3.16 -8.40 1.90
C ASP A 72 -3.93 -8.53 0.56
N ASN A 73 -4.40 -7.43 -0.03
CA ASN A 73 -4.35 -6.06 0.48
C ASN A 73 -5.70 -5.32 0.36
N ALA A 74 -6.81 -6.04 0.59
CA ALA A 74 -8.12 -5.39 0.65
C ALA A 74 -8.22 -4.39 1.81
N SER A 75 -7.36 -4.48 2.82
CA SER A 75 -7.24 -3.49 3.90
C SER A 75 -6.78 -2.12 3.39
N GLY A 76 -5.70 -2.06 2.61
CA GLY A 76 -5.20 -0.84 1.99
C GLY A 76 -6.22 -0.25 1.03
N VAL A 77 -6.86 -1.09 0.21
CA VAL A 77 -7.97 -0.68 -0.66
C VAL A 77 -9.10 -0.05 0.14
N ALA A 78 -9.52 -0.68 1.25
CA ALA A 78 -10.60 -0.16 2.09
C ALA A 78 -10.23 1.19 2.73
N ALA A 79 -8.99 1.36 3.19
CA ALA A 79 -8.50 2.62 3.73
C ALA A 79 -8.49 3.73 2.68
N LEU A 80 -8.04 3.43 1.46
CA LEU A 80 -8.04 4.39 0.35
C LEU A 80 -9.45 4.74 -0.14
N LEU A 81 -10.40 3.80 -0.17
CA LEU A 81 -11.80 4.10 -0.46
C LEU A 81 -12.41 4.99 0.64
N GLY A 82 -12.00 4.78 1.90
CA GLY A 82 -12.31 5.69 3.01
C GLY A 82 -11.76 7.09 2.77
N LEU A 83 -10.48 7.21 2.42
CA LEU A 83 -9.84 8.47 2.07
C LEU A 83 -10.54 9.18 0.89
N CYS A 84 -10.83 8.46 -0.19
CA CYS A 84 -11.54 8.97 -1.37
C CYS A 84 -12.87 9.65 -1.01
N ARG A 85 -13.64 9.07 -0.08
CA ARG A 85 -14.90 9.65 0.39
C ARG A 85 -14.69 11.04 1.00
N GLU A 86 -13.64 11.19 1.79
CA GLU A 86 -13.33 12.42 2.53
C GLU A 86 -12.63 13.48 1.65
N LEU A 87 -11.95 13.05 0.58
CA LEU A 87 -11.28 13.95 -0.37
C LEU A 87 -12.22 14.57 -1.40
N ARG A 88 -13.41 14.00 -1.61
CA ARG A 88 -14.36 14.44 -2.66
C ARG A 88 -14.64 15.94 -2.65
N ASP A 89 -14.73 16.52 -1.45
CA ASP A 89 -15.12 17.92 -1.27
C ASP A 89 -13.91 18.83 -0.96
N ARG A 90 -12.67 18.30 -1.03
CA ARG A 90 -11.45 19.07 -0.77
C ARG A 90 -10.94 19.83 -2.00
N GLN A 91 -10.33 20.98 -1.74
CA GLN A 91 -9.69 21.80 -2.78
C GLN A 91 -8.27 21.33 -3.09
N ALA A 92 -7.52 20.86 -2.08
CA ALA A 92 -6.13 20.45 -2.23
C ALA A 92 -6.00 19.23 -3.16
N PRO A 93 -5.04 19.24 -4.11
CA PRO A 93 -4.88 18.16 -5.05
C PRO A 93 -4.31 16.91 -4.39
N ALA A 94 -4.87 15.76 -4.73
CA ALA A 94 -4.40 14.45 -4.29
C ALA A 94 -4.75 13.40 -5.35
N ARG A 95 -3.93 12.37 -5.45
CA ARG A 95 -4.20 11.25 -6.35
C ARG A 95 -4.23 9.94 -5.57
N VAL A 96 -5.26 9.14 -5.79
CA VAL A 96 -5.39 7.80 -5.23
C VAL A 96 -5.29 6.78 -6.35
N VAL A 97 -4.39 5.81 -6.23
CA VAL A 97 -4.13 4.81 -7.26
C VAL A 97 -4.27 3.40 -6.70
N PHE A 98 -5.18 2.61 -7.28
CA PHE A 98 -5.29 1.19 -6.98
C PHE A 98 -4.56 0.40 -8.06
N PHE A 99 -3.48 -0.28 -7.67
CA PHE A 99 -2.64 -1.06 -8.59
C PHE A 99 -3.16 -2.47 -8.80
N ASP A 100 -3.02 -2.97 -10.03
CA ASP A 100 -3.28 -4.36 -10.39
C ASP A 100 -1.96 -5.12 -10.49
N ARG A 101 -2.00 -6.45 -10.33
CA ARG A 101 -0.86 -7.33 -10.60
C ARG A 101 0.39 -6.98 -9.78
N GLU A 102 0.25 -6.55 -8.54
CA GLU A 102 1.35 -6.48 -7.58
C GLU A 102 1.90 -7.90 -7.35
N GLU A 103 0.97 -8.82 -7.06
CA GLU A 103 1.24 -10.20 -6.68
C GLU A 103 1.44 -11.14 -7.87
N ALA A 104 1.50 -10.56 -9.08
CA ALA A 104 1.62 -11.32 -10.30
C ALA A 104 3.07 -11.75 -10.51
N TRP A 105 3.51 -12.73 -9.74
CA TRP A 105 4.84 -13.33 -9.84
C TRP A 105 5.04 -13.98 -11.21
N LEU A 106 5.59 -13.25 -12.17
CA LEU A 106 6.27 -13.82 -13.32
C LEU A 106 7.47 -14.59 -12.78
N ARG A 107 7.27 -15.88 -12.52
CA ARG A 107 8.31 -16.81 -12.09
C ARG A 107 9.09 -17.25 -13.32
N THR A 108 10.22 -16.60 -13.55
CA THR A 108 11.30 -17.22 -14.33
C THR A 108 12.29 -17.88 -13.35
N PRO A 109 13.15 -18.81 -13.81
CA PRO A 109 14.17 -19.41 -12.95
C PRO A 109 15.16 -18.39 -12.33
N TRP A 110 15.25 -17.18 -12.92
CA TRP A 110 16.24 -16.16 -12.59
C TRP A 110 15.64 -14.85 -12.07
N LEU A 111 14.32 -14.67 -12.22
CA LEU A 111 13.64 -13.41 -11.96
C LEU A 111 12.23 -13.67 -11.47
N ARG A 112 11.91 -13.09 -10.31
CA ARG A 112 10.56 -12.92 -9.77
C ARG A 112 10.14 -11.48 -10.06
N LEU A 113 9.33 -11.29 -11.11
CA LEU A 113 8.76 -9.98 -11.44
C LEU A 113 7.34 -9.90 -10.89
N GLY A 114 7.13 -9.12 -9.82
CA GLY A 114 5.81 -8.61 -9.40
C GLY A 114 5.64 -7.15 -9.81
N LEU A 115 4.75 -6.41 -9.13
CA LEU A 115 4.61 -4.95 -9.24
C LEU A 115 4.23 -4.44 -10.65
N LEU A 116 3.55 -5.27 -11.45
CA LEU A 116 3.35 -4.96 -12.87
C LEU A 116 2.48 -3.72 -13.08
N GLY A 117 1.49 -3.50 -12.20
CA GLY A 117 0.63 -2.31 -12.23
C GLY A 117 1.39 -1.03 -11.93
N SER A 118 2.12 -0.98 -10.83
CA SER A 118 2.91 0.18 -10.42
C SER A 118 4.08 0.47 -11.39
N LEU A 119 4.76 -0.57 -11.90
CA LEU A 119 5.73 -0.42 -13.00
C LEU A 119 5.09 0.18 -14.26
N HIS A 120 3.90 -0.30 -14.64
CA HIS A 120 3.21 0.26 -15.79
C HIS A 120 2.85 1.73 -15.58
N TYR A 121 2.31 2.06 -14.41
CA TYR A 121 1.92 3.42 -14.05
C TYR A 121 3.11 4.38 -14.05
N VAL A 122 4.19 4.05 -13.36
CA VAL A 122 5.34 4.95 -13.19
C VAL A 122 6.00 5.30 -14.52
N TRP A 123 6.05 4.37 -15.48
CA TRP A 123 6.67 4.61 -16.80
C TRP A 123 5.71 5.17 -17.84
N ARG A 124 4.41 5.28 -17.54
CA ARG A 124 3.40 5.79 -18.48
C ARG A 124 2.68 7.05 -18.01
N SER A 125 2.89 7.46 -16.77
CA SER A 125 2.31 8.65 -16.18
C SER A 125 3.35 9.78 -16.05
N GLU A 126 2.89 11.01 -16.09
CA GLU A 126 3.72 12.17 -15.73
C GLU A 126 3.72 12.32 -14.20
N LEU A 127 4.92 12.40 -13.61
CA LEU A 127 5.12 12.39 -12.15
C LEU A 127 5.78 13.66 -11.62
N LYS A 128 5.94 14.70 -12.46
CA LYS A 128 6.68 15.93 -12.11
C LYS A 128 6.10 16.67 -10.90
N ASP A 129 4.78 16.62 -10.74
CA ASP A 129 4.04 17.32 -9.67
C ASP A 129 3.83 16.41 -8.44
N VAL A 130 4.37 15.20 -8.43
CA VAL A 130 4.19 14.29 -7.29
C VAL A 130 5.19 14.62 -6.19
N THR A 131 4.67 15.05 -5.03
CA THR A 131 5.49 15.47 -3.89
C THR A 131 5.93 14.32 -3.01
N ALA A 132 5.06 13.31 -2.88
CA ALA A 132 5.29 12.11 -2.09
C ALA A 132 4.43 10.94 -2.60
N VAL A 133 4.86 9.72 -2.31
CA VAL A 133 4.09 8.50 -2.53
C VAL A 133 3.95 7.76 -1.20
N TYR A 134 2.71 7.56 -0.78
CA TYR A 134 2.32 6.79 0.39
C TYR A 134 1.58 5.54 -0.06
N ASN A 135 2.31 4.45 -0.19
CA ASN A 135 1.75 3.14 -0.47
C ASN A 135 1.21 2.52 0.81
N VAL A 136 0.01 1.97 0.81
CA VAL A 136 -0.64 1.36 1.97
C VAL A 136 -0.66 -0.14 1.73
N ASP A 137 -0.06 -0.88 2.65
CA ASP A 137 0.15 -2.30 2.51
C ASP A 137 -0.04 -2.98 3.86
N MET A 138 -1.04 -3.88 3.96
CA MET A 138 -1.39 -4.60 5.19
C MET A 138 -1.67 -3.67 6.39
N CYS A 139 -2.81 -2.98 6.37
CA CYS A 139 -3.19 -1.99 7.41
C CYS A 139 -4.43 -2.37 8.23
N GLY A 140 -4.88 -3.62 8.18
CA GLY A 140 -6.07 -4.11 8.86
C GLY A 140 -5.85 -4.71 10.24
N LEU A 141 -4.61 -4.75 10.72
CA LEU A 141 -4.23 -5.42 11.96
C LEU A 141 -3.27 -4.55 12.77
N GLY A 142 -3.54 -4.41 14.06
CA GLY A 142 -2.68 -3.70 15.00
C GLY A 142 -2.76 -2.17 14.93
N ASP A 143 -1.87 -1.54 15.68
CA ASP A 143 -1.94 -0.12 16.03
C ASP A 143 -0.55 0.54 16.08
N PHE A 144 0.47 -0.16 15.57
CA PHE A 144 1.80 0.39 15.32
C PHE A 144 1.98 0.69 13.83
N LEU A 145 2.29 1.95 13.49
CA LEU A 145 2.61 2.36 12.14
C LEU A 145 4.07 2.03 11.79
N GLY A 146 4.25 1.02 10.94
CA GLY A 146 5.51 0.76 10.26
C GLY A 146 5.66 1.64 9.01
N ILE A 147 6.73 2.43 8.95
CA ILE A 147 7.08 3.27 7.79
C ILE A 147 8.33 2.68 7.14
N TRP A 148 8.22 2.26 5.88
CA TRP A 148 9.27 1.52 5.19
C TRP A 148 9.26 1.76 3.68
N PRO A 149 10.34 1.51 2.94
CA PRO A 149 11.70 1.31 3.44
C PRO A 149 12.35 2.66 3.75
N VAL A 150 13.10 2.73 4.86
CA VAL A 150 13.95 3.89 5.18
C VAL A 150 15.36 3.42 5.50
N LYS A 151 16.29 3.53 4.56
CA LYS A 151 17.69 3.15 4.82
C LYS A 151 18.29 4.05 5.91
N ARG A 152 19.08 3.47 6.81
CA ARG A 152 19.81 4.25 7.82
C ARG A 152 20.66 5.33 7.15
N GLY A 153 20.54 6.57 7.62
CA GLY A 153 21.24 7.73 7.09
C GLY A 153 20.51 8.45 5.95
N GLU A 154 19.40 7.92 5.45
CA GLU A 154 18.59 8.57 4.39
C GLU A 154 17.34 9.27 4.96
N GLU A 155 17.15 9.29 6.28
CA GLU A 155 15.94 9.83 6.93
C GLU A 155 15.70 11.30 6.57
N ALA A 156 16.77 12.11 6.54
CA ALA A 156 16.69 13.53 6.19
C ALA A 156 16.30 13.78 4.72
N LEU A 157 16.54 12.81 3.84
CA LEU A 157 16.19 12.87 2.41
C LEU A 157 14.76 12.41 2.13
N MET A 158 14.01 12.04 3.18
CA MET A 158 12.67 11.48 3.06
C MET A 158 11.62 12.29 3.84
N PRO A 159 11.30 13.53 3.42
CA PRO A 159 10.18 14.31 3.96
C PRO A 159 8.87 13.54 4.13
N ALA A 160 8.58 12.59 3.25
CA ALA A 160 7.40 11.73 3.35
C ALA A 160 7.39 10.88 4.63
N ALA A 161 8.53 10.30 5.03
CA ALA A 161 8.63 9.52 6.27
C ALA A 161 8.46 10.40 7.51
N ALA A 162 9.02 11.61 7.48
CA ALA A 162 8.84 12.59 8.56
C ALA A 162 7.38 13.07 8.65
N ALA A 163 6.71 13.29 7.52
CA ALA A 163 5.30 13.64 7.46
C ALA A 163 4.41 12.50 8.02
N ALA A 164 4.69 11.24 7.65
CA ALA A 164 3.97 10.08 8.17
C ALA A 164 4.12 9.94 9.69
N ARG A 165 5.31 10.18 10.25
CA ARG A 165 5.51 10.21 11.72
C ARG A 165 4.69 11.31 12.40
N ARG A 166 4.75 12.55 11.88
CA ARG A 166 3.96 13.67 12.43
C ARG A 166 2.45 13.42 12.34
N ALA A 167 2.01 12.84 11.22
CA ALA A 167 0.61 12.45 11.04
C ALA A 167 0.22 11.38 12.07
N ALA A 168 1.08 10.37 12.30
CA ALA A 168 0.86 9.34 13.31
C ALA A 168 0.72 9.93 14.72
N ASP A 169 1.63 10.84 15.10
CA ASP A 169 1.57 11.53 16.39
C ASP A 169 0.25 12.29 16.57
N ARG A 170 -0.23 12.96 15.51
CA ARG A 170 -1.51 13.70 15.53
C ARG A 170 -2.74 12.81 15.69
N VAL A 171 -2.69 11.58 15.18
CA VAL A 171 -3.81 10.62 15.30
C VAL A 171 -3.62 9.61 16.44
N GLY A 172 -2.60 9.80 17.28
CA GLY A 172 -2.33 8.94 18.43
C GLY A 172 -1.78 7.55 18.07
N LEU A 173 -1.22 7.37 16.87
CA LEU A 173 -0.55 6.14 16.46
C LEU A 173 0.91 6.15 16.87
N VAL A 174 1.37 5.07 17.52
CA VAL A 174 2.80 4.85 17.71
C VAL A 174 3.41 4.46 16.38
N SER A 175 4.53 5.08 16.00
CA SER A 175 5.16 4.85 14.71
C SER A 175 6.65 4.53 14.83
N GLY A 176 7.18 3.82 13.84
CA GLY A 176 8.61 3.56 13.73
C GLY A 176 9.06 3.35 12.30
N LEU A 177 10.33 3.66 12.04
CA LEU A 177 10.97 3.45 10.75
C LEU A 177 11.50 2.01 10.68
N ALA A 178 11.14 1.28 9.62
CA ALA A 178 11.79 0.03 9.30
C ALA A 178 13.08 0.32 8.51
N HIS A 179 14.21 0.15 9.18
CA HIS A 179 15.52 0.41 8.60
C HIS A 179 15.98 -0.68 7.65
N VAL A 180 15.41 -0.68 6.46
CA VAL A 180 15.72 -1.59 5.36
C VAL A 180 16.15 -0.83 4.12
N PRO A 181 17.13 -1.34 3.34
CA PRO A 181 17.39 -0.82 2.00
C PRO A 181 16.14 -0.95 1.13
N TRP A 182 15.89 0.04 0.28
CA TRP A 182 14.64 0.15 -0.47
C TRP A 182 14.36 -0.96 -1.49
N TYR A 183 15.35 -1.78 -1.81
CA TYR A 183 15.22 -2.93 -2.70
C TYR A 183 14.98 -4.27 -1.96
N VAL A 184 15.02 -4.27 -0.61
CA VAL A 184 14.94 -5.52 0.20
C VAL A 184 13.50 -5.87 0.57
N LEU A 185 12.70 -4.88 0.96
CA LEU A 185 11.26 -5.03 1.12
C LEU A 185 10.62 -4.23 -0.01
N SER A 186 10.06 -4.93 -1.00
CA SER A 186 9.44 -4.32 -2.16
C SER A 186 7.92 -4.42 -2.06
N SER A 187 7.27 -3.33 -2.43
CA SER A 187 5.83 -3.22 -2.72
C SER A 187 5.71 -2.12 -3.80
N ASP A 188 4.53 -1.60 -4.09
CA ASP A 188 4.28 -0.66 -5.20
C ASP A 188 5.05 0.67 -5.12
N HIS A 189 5.66 0.99 -3.98
CA HIS A 189 6.58 2.14 -3.85
C HIS A 189 7.90 1.96 -4.65
N LEU A 190 8.34 0.71 -4.90
CA LEU A 190 9.64 0.40 -5.51
C LEU A 190 9.79 0.98 -6.93
N PRO A 191 8.81 0.82 -7.85
CA PRO A 191 8.80 1.48 -9.15
C PRO A 191 9.09 2.98 -9.11
N PHE A 192 8.52 3.71 -8.14
CA PHE A 192 8.76 5.15 -7.98
C PHE A 192 10.20 5.44 -7.58
N ARG A 193 10.77 4.64 -6.65
CA ARG A 193 12.19 4.74 -6.25
C ARG A 193 13.12 4.50 -7.43
N LEU A 194 12.84 3.48 -8.25
CA LEU A 194 13.60 3.19 -9.47
C LEU A 194 13.56 4.34 -10.49
N ARG A 195 12.50 5.15 -10.48
CA ARG A 195 12.38 6.33 -11.33
C ARG A 195 13.05 7.59 -10.75
N GLY A 196 13.66 7.50 -9.58
CA GLY A 196 14.38 8.59 -8.91
C GLY A 196 13.55 9.32 -7.83
N MET A 197 12.36 8.82 -7.48
CA MET A 197 11.51 9.47 -6.49
C MET A 197 11.82 8.97 -5.07
N THR A 198 12.72 9.67 -4.38
CA THR A 198 13.14 9.34 -3.01
C THR A 198 12.01 9.47 -1.98
N ASN A 199 10.95 10.24 -2.26
CA ASN A 199 9.82 10.43 -1.34
C ASN A 199 8.72 9.37 -1.47
N ALA A 200 9.08 8.11 -1.74
CA ALA A 200 8.15 6.99 -1.83
C ALA A 200 8.31 6.02 -0.65
N VAL A 201 7.29 5.89 0.18
CA VAL A 201 7.23 5.00 1.34
C VAL A 201 5.98 4.14 1.30
N SER A 202 6.03 3.01 1.99
CA SER A 202 4.93 2.14 2.35
C SER A 202 4.60 2.29 3.83
N LEU A 203 3.31 2.15 4.13
CA LEU A 203 2.69 2.30 5.44
C LEU A 203 1.94 1.01 5.75
N SER A 204 2.28 0.38 6.86
CA SER A 204 1.64 -0.84 7.36
C SER A 204 1.23 -0.65 8.81
N LEU A 205 0.10 -1.25 9.21
CA LEU A 205 -0.21 -1.38 10.64
C LEU A 205 0.18 -2.77 11.10
N LEU A 206 0.85 -2.80 12.25
CA LEU A 206 1.39 -4.00 12.86
C LEU A 206 0.88 -4.10 14.29
N PRO A 207 0.57 -5.30 14.80
CA PRO A 207 0.40 -5.51 16.24
C PRO A 207 1.67 -5.11 16.98
N ARG A 208 1.60 -4.24 18.00
CA ARG A 208 2.79 -3.74 18.73
C ARG A 208 3.67 -4.85 19.28
N GLU A 209 3.06 -5.95 19.72
CA GLU A 209 3.74 -7.13 20.24
C GLU A 209 4.62 -7.84 19.20
N SER A 210 4.33 -7.66 17.91
CA SER A 210 5.08 -8.28 16.81
C SER A 210 6.31 -7.46 16.40
N VAL A 211 6.36 -6.16 16.77
CA VAL A 211 7.39 -5.19 16.37
C VAL A 211 8.81 -5.59 16.82
N PRO A 212 9.08 -5.99 18.07
CA PRO A 212 10.45 -6.37 18.48
C PRO A 212 10.99 -7.55 17.68
N ARG A 213 10.13 -8.53 17.40
CA ARG A 213 10.50 -9.71 16.60
C ARG A 213 10.73 -9.32 15.14
N MET A 214 9.95 -8.39 14.59
CA MET A 214 10.14 -7.87 13.24
C MET A 214 11.47 -7.11 13.10
N GLN A 215 11.78 -6.23 14.04
CA GLN A 215 13.04 -5.48 14.08
C GLN A 215 14.25 -6.41 14.19
N ALA A 216 14.17 -7.45 15.02
CA ALA A 216 15.23 -8.45 15.15
C ALA A 216 15.46 -9.23 13.84
N LEU A 217 14.40 -9.52 13.08
CA LEU A 217 14.52 -10.19 11.78
C LEU A 217 15.20 -9.28 10.74
N ILE A 218 14.78 -8.02 10.66
CA ILE A 218 15.33 -7.02 9.74
C ILE A 218 16.81 -6.74 10.02
N ALA A 219 17.24 -6.76 11.29
CA ALA A 219 18.61 -6.49 11.68
C ALA A 219 19.61 -7.62 11.37
N ARG A 220 19.12 -8.83 11.01
CA ARG A 220 20.00 -9.99 10.75
C ARG A 220 20.70 -9.88 9.40
N PRO A 221 22.05 -10.01 9.34
CA PRO A 221 22.77 -10.17 8.08
C PRO A 221 22.28 -11.44 7.37
N GLY A 222 21.96 -11.38 6.07
CA GLY A 222 21.55 -12.57 5.29
C GLY A 222 20.05 -12.76 5.07
N VAL A 223 19.19 -11.79 5.42
CA VAL A 223 17.78 -11.72 4.91
C VAL A 223 17.71 -11.79 3.36
N ARG A 224 18.86 -11.55 2.70
CA ARG A 224 19.21 -11.76 1.29
C ARG A 224 18.60 -12.99 0.60
N LEU A 225 18.19 -14.05 1.31
CA LEU A 225 17.68 -15.29 0.71
C LEU A 225 16.30 -15.76 1.25
N MET A 226 15.80 -15.22 2.36
CA MET A 226 14.69 -15.85 3.12
C MET A 226 13.28 -15.32 2.83
N LEU A 227 13.15 -14.13 2.25
CA LEU A 227 11.85 -13.65 1.72
C LEU A 227 11.48 -14.31 0.37
N SER A 228 12.29 -15.27 -0.09
CA SER A 228 12.09 -15.99 -1.34
C SER A 228 11.13 -17.20 -1.25
N GLY A 229 10.32 -17.34 -0.19
CA GLY A 229 9.26 -18.37 -0.23
C GLY A 229 8.60 -18.87 1.04
N SER A 230 8.85 -18.31 2.22
CA SER A 230 8.10 -18.72 3.42
C SER A 230 7.72 -17.54 4.31
N HIS A 231 6.58 -16.91 3.99
CA HIS A 231 5.93 -15.90 4.84
C HIS A 231 5.66 -16.43 6.27
N ARG A 232 5.56 -17.77 6.45
CA ARG A 232 5.22 -18.44 7.71
C ARG A 232 6.20 -18.19 8.87
N SER A 233 7.44 -17.79 8.61
CA SER A 233 8.42 -17.50 9.67
C SER A 233 8.37 -16.05 10.19
N LEU A 234 7.64 -15.17 9.49
CA LEU A 234 7.44 -13.79 9.89
C LEU A 234 6.39 -13.68 11.01
N PRO A 235 6.48 -12.69 11.90
CA PRO A 235 5.38 -12.30 12.79
C PRO A 235 4.11 -11.88 12.04
N GLU A 236 2.97 -11.92 12.72
CA GLU A 236 1.74 -11.31 12.22
C GLU A 236 1.94 -9.79 12.02
N PRO A 237 1.33 -9.21 10.97
CA PRO A 237 0.36 -9.84 10.06
C PRO A 237 0.99 -10.57 8.86
N PHE A 238 2.30 -10.45 8.64
CA PHE A 238 3.00 -10.99 7.46
C PHE A 238 2.99 -12.51 7.36
N SER A 239 2.86 -13.24 8.48
CA SER A 239 2.67 -14.71 8.46
C SER A 239 1.37 -15.16 7.80
N LEU A 240 0.35 -14.32 7.82
CA LEU A 240 -0.97 -14.63 7.28
C LEU A 240 -1.04 -14.30 5.78
N ALA A 241 -0.19 -13.39 5.29
CA ALA A 241 -0.07 -13.03 3.88
C ALA A 241 0.10 -14.27 3.00
N HIS A 242 -0.55 -14.24 1.84
CA HIS A 242 -0.61 -15.34 0.86
C HIS A 242 -1.15 -16.68 1.41
N GLY A 243 -1.73 -16.66 2.61
CA GLY A 243 -2.29 -17.83 3.29
C GLY A 243 -3.81 -17.83 3.32
N THR A 244 -4.40 -19.00 3.56
CA THR A 244 -5.87 -19.15 3.71
C THR A 244 -6.44 -18.48 4.96
N GLN A 245 -5.57 -17.98 5.83
CA GLN A 245 -5.90 -17.33 7.10
C GLN A 245 -5.92 -15.81 6.99
N ASP A 246 -5.67 -15.24 5.80
CA ASP A 246 -5.81 -13.82 5.53
C ASP A 246 -7.28 -13.43 5.32
N ILE A 247 -8.08 -13.49 6.39
CA ILE A 247 -9.54 -13.31 6.41
C ILE A 247 -9.96 -12.08 7.21
N SER A 248 -11.05 -11.44 6.81
CA SER A 248 -11.51 -10.20 7.45
C SER A 248 -11.94 -10.37 8.91
N SER A 249 -12.29 -11.58 9.34
CA SER A 249 -12.69 -11.84 10.74
C SER A 249 -11.55 -11.68 11.74
N LYS A 250 -10.29 -11.66 11.28
CA LYS A 250 -9.13 -11.39 12.14
C LYS A 250 -8.78 -9.91 12.24
N MET A 251 -9.27 -9.09 11.31
CA MET A 251 -8.93 -7.68 11.21
C MET A 251 -9.69 -6.82 12.22
N SER A 252 -9.13 -5.65 12.52
CA SER A 252 -9.76 -4.65 13.37
C SER A 252 -10.31 -3.48 12.55
N GLU A 253 -11.55 -3.11 12.82
CA GLU A 253 -12.13 -1.89 12.26
C GLU A 253 -11.42 -0.63 12.76
N GLU A 254 -10.92 -0.66 13.99
CA GLU A 254 -10.14 0.44 14.57
C GLU A 254 -8.84 0.67 13.79
N SER A 255 -8.11 -0.40 13.43
CA SER A 255 -6.91 -0.29 12.58
C SER A 255 -7.21 0.42 11.25
N LEU A 256 -8.31 0.04 10.58
CA LEU A 256 -8.73 0.70 9.34
C LEU A 256 -9.09 2.17 9.55
N ARG A 257 -9.81 2.50 10.64
CA ARG A 257 -10.16 3.90 10.97
C ARG A 257 -8.91 4.73 11.24
N SER A 258 -7.96 4.19 11.99
CA SER A 258 -6.68 4.84 12.30
C SER A 258 -5.85 5.08 11.04
N MET A 259 -5.81 4.12 10.10
CA MET A 259 -5.15 4.32 8.81
C MET A 259 -5.85 5.41 7.98
N VAL A 260 -7.18 5.45 7.92
CA VAL A 260 -7.90 6.53 7.22
C VAL A 260 -7.58 7.90 7.85
N ALA A 261 -7.59 8.00 9.19
CA ALA A 261 -7.24 9.23 9.89
C ALA A 261 -5.80 9.69 9.58
N LEU A 262 -4.84 8.76 9.59
CA LEU A 262 -3.45 9.01 9.20
C LEU A 262 -3.35 9.57 7.78
N LEU A 263 -4.00 8.92 6.82
CA LEU A 263 -3.97 9.34 5.41
C LEU A 263 -4.63 10.71 5.21
N LEU A 264 -5.67 11.03 5.98
CA LEU A 264 -6.30 12.35 5.95
C LEU A 264 -5.40 13.46 6.45
N GLU A 265 -4.57 13.20 7.47
CA GLU A 265 -3.54 14.11 7.95
C GLU A 265 -2.43 14.30 6.91
N LEU A 266 -2.08 13.24 6.16
CA LEU A 266 -1.10 13.30 5.08
C LEU A 266 -1.61 14.03 3.83
N ALA A 267 -2.93 14.10 3.64
CA ALA A 267 -3.58 14.79 2.54
C ALA A 267 -3.98 16.25 2.87
N ARG A 268 -3.47 16.82 3.97
CA ARG A 268 -3.61 18.24 4.32
C ARG A 268 -2.40 19.02 3.82
#